data_AF-A0A7S4K456-F1
#
_entry.id   AF-A0A7S4K456-F1
#
_cell.length_a   1.000
_cell.length_b   1.000
_cell.length_c   1.000
_cell.angle_alpha   90.00
_cell.angle_beta   90.00
_cell.angle_gamma   90.00
#
_symmetry.space_group_name_H-M   'P 1'
#
loop_
_entity.id
_entity.type
_entity.pdbx_description
1 polymer ?
#
loop_
_entity_poly.entity_id
_entity_poly.type
_entity_poly.pdbx_seq_one_letter_code
_entity_poly.pdbx_strand_id
1 'polypeptide(L)'
;RKAREALRFFFSDEGDAFRGFLLDEVVSAADALSREAVNELVLTVGLRSAQMPSAIRALAPPLTDADQKVVESIRKLVLFFLGDLAAADGAPVNVFLEPRALLQGVANAETRRQAQALLPVLQENQSELRTFGLQLLGRLTELQTARALGWVRQRVAAT
;
A
#
# COMPACT_ATOMS: atom_id res chain seq x y z
N ARG A 1 20.54 10.27 -3.60
CA ARG A 1 20.65 10.55 -5.05
C ARG A 1 19.93 9.46 -5.86
N LYS A 2 20.39 8.20 -5.80
CA LYS A 2 19.75 7.07 -6.52
C LYS A 2 18.22 6.95 -6.34
N ALA A 3 17.71 7.01 -5.11
CA ALA A 3 16.26 6.91 -4.87
C ALA A 3 15.44 8.02 -5.53
N ARG A 4 15.98 9.25 -5.60
CA ARG A 4 15.33 10.38 -6.25
C ARG A 4 15.25 10.18 -7.77
N GLU A 5 16.36 9.75 -8.36
CA GLU A 5 16.45 9.46 -9.80
C GLU A 5 15.56 8.27 -10.18
N ALA A 6 15.52 7.23 -9.34
CA ALA A 6 14.65 6.09 -9.53
C ALA A 6 13.17 6.49 -9.50
N LEU A 7 12.73 7.34 -8.57
CA LEU A 7 11.35 7.83 -8.55
C LEU A 7 11.02 8.70 -9.76
N ARG A 8 11.95 9.55 -10.21
CA ARG A 8 11.76 10.34 -11.45
C ARG A 8 11.58 9.44 -12.67
N PHE A 9 12.43 8.43 -12.81
CA PHE A 9 12.31 7.45 -13.88
C PHE A 9 11.01 6.63 -13.77
N PHE A 10 10.67 6.19 -12.55
CA PHE A 10 9.47 5.39 -12.32
C PHE A 10 8.18 6.11 -12.74
N PHE A 11 8.14 7.45 -12.63
CA PHE A 11 6.98 8.27 -13.02
C PHE A 11 7.12 8.97 -14.37
N SER A 12 8.23 8.79 -15.09
CA SER A 12 8.33 9.24 -16.48
C SER A 12 7.59 8.28 -17.42
N ASP A 13 7.48 8.66 -18.69
CA ASP A 13 6.87 7.81 -19.72
C ASP A 13 7.64 6.49 -19.90
N GLU A 14 8.97 6.51 -19.78
CA GLU A 14 9.82 5.32 -19.84
C GLU A 14 9.61 4.36 -18.66
N GLY A 15 9.10 4.87 -17.54
CA GLY A 15 8.80 4.09 -16.34
C GLY A 15 7.52 3.26 -16.45
N ASP A 16 6.74 3.38 -17.53
CA ASP A 16 5.43 2.74 -17.62
C ASP A 16 5.46 1.22 -17.51
N ALA A 17 6.42 0.59 -18.19
CA ALA A 17 6.63 -0.86 -18.08
C ALA A 17 6.95 -1.30 -16.64
N PHE A 18 7.68 -0.47 -15.88
CA PHE A 18 7.99 -0.75 -14.48
C PHE A 18 6.76 -0.60 -13.57
N ARG A 19 5.90 0.38 -13.84
CA ARG A 19 4.62 0.54 -13.12
C ARG A 19 3.70 -0.65 -13.37
N GLY A 20 3.59 -1.09 -14.63
CA GLY A 20 2.83 -2.29 -15.01
C GLY A 20 3.37 -3.54 -14.31
N PHE A 21 4.68 -3.78 -14.41
CA PHE A 21 5.32 -4.89 -13.71
C PHE A 21 5.09 -4.84 -12.19
N LEU A 22 5.27 -3.68 -11.54
CA LEU A 22 5.10 -3.58 -10.09
C LEU A 22 3.64 -3.82 -9.68
N LEU A 23 2.68 -3.35 -10.47
CA LEU A 23 1.26 -3.62 -10.26
C LEU A 23 0.99 -5.14 -10.29
N ASP A 24 1.47 -5.81 -11.34
CA ASP A 24 1.28 -7.25 -11.52
C ASP A 24 1.96 -8.06 -10.41
N GLU A 25 3.19 -7.69 -10.03
CA GLU A 25 3.95 -8.37 -8.99
C GLU A 25 3.29 -8.20 -7.61
N VAL A 26 2.78 -7.01 -7.29
CA VAL A 26 2.05 -6.78 -6.03
C VAL A 26 0.76 -7.58 -5.97
N VAL A 27 0.00 -7.64 -7.06
CA VAL A 27 -1.23 -8.43 -7.14
C VAL A 27 -0.92 -9.92 -7.05
N SER A 28 0.13 -10.39 -7.73
CA SER A 28 0.60 -11.77 -7.67
C SER A 28 1.04 -12.16 -6.26
N ALA A 29 1.84 -11.30 -5.60
CA ALA A 29 2.23 -11.49 -4.21
C ALA A 29 1.01 -11.55 -3.28
N ALA A 30 0.02 -10.67 -3.48
CA ALA A 30 -1.23 -10.71 -2.73
C ALA A 30 -2.06 -11.97 -3.04
N ASP A 31 -2.04 -12.47 -4.26
CA ASP A 31 -2.72 -13.72 -4.64
C ASP A 31 -2.02 -14.95 -4.04
N ALA A 32 -0.72 -14.90 -3.79
CA ALA A 32 -0.04 -15.97 -3.06
C ALA A 32 -0.43 -16.01 -1.56
N LEU A 33 -1.01 -14.93 -1.02
CA LEU A 33 -1.37 -14.84 0.41
C LEU A 33 -2.65 -15.63 0.75
N SER A 34 -2.71 -16.01 2.03
CA SER A 34 -3.93 -16.48 2.67
C SER A 34 -5.08 -15.48 2.51
N ARG A 35 -6.32 -15.98 2.63
CA ARG A 35 -7.53 -15.16 2.44
C ARG A 35 -7.59 -14.05 3.47
N GLU A 36 -7.17 -14.38 4.68
CA GLU A 36 -7.14 -13.53 5.85
C GLU A 36 -6.15 -12.38 5.67
N ALA A 37 -4.98 -12.67 5.11
CA ALA A 37 -3.95 -11.67 4.80
C ALA A 37 -4.43 -10.65 3.77
N VAL A 38 -5.11 -11.09 2.72
CA VAL A 38 -5.67 -10.17 1.71
C VAL A 38 -6.82 -9.34 2.27
N ASN A 39 -7.67 -9.93 3.11
CA ASN A 39 -8.73 -9.19 3.80
C ASN A 39 -8.13 -8.09 4.69
N GLU A 40 -7.14 -8.42 5.52
CA GLU A 40 -6.49 -7.44 6.39
C GLU A 40 -5.84 -6.31 5.58
N LEU A 41 -5.23 -6.63 4.44
CA LEU A 41 -4.64 -5.64 3.54
C LEU A 41 -5.69 -4.62 3.03
N VAL A 42 -6.81 -5.10 2.49
CA VAL A 42 -7.85 -4.21 1.94
C VAL A 42 -8.55 -3.44 3.05
N LEU A 43 -8.79 -4.06 4.20
CA LEU A 43 -9.43 -3.39 5.34
C LEU A 43 -8.56 -2.28 5.92
N THR A 44 -7.25 -2.49 6.04
CA THR A 44 -6.34 -1.52 6.65
C THR A 44 -5.99 -0.35 5.73
N VAL A 45 -6.11 -0.52 4.42
CA VAL A 45 -5.78 0.50 3.41
C VAL A 45 -7.03 1.19 2.84
N GLY A 46 -8.11 0.44 2.61
CA GLY A 46 -9.36 0.94 2.01
C GLY A 46 -10.35 1.57 3.00
N LEU A 47 -10.26 1.24 4.29
CA LEU A 47 -11.17 1.74 5.33
C LEU A 47 -10.40 2.45 6.45
N ARG A 48 -10.05 3.72 6.23
CA ARG A 48 -9.57 4.59 7.32
C ARG A 48 -10.64 4.92 8.38
N SER A 49 -11.88 4.41 8.31
CA SER A 49 -12.96 4.88 9.20
C SER A 49 -14.16 3.95 9.46
N ALA A 50 -14.07 2.63 9.24
CA ALA A 50 -15.12 1.73 9.71
C ALA A 50 -14.60 0.85 10.85
N GLN A 51 -15.06 1.13 12.08
CA GLN A 51 -14.91 0.25 13.22
C GLN A 51 -15.48 -1.12 12.85
N MET A 52 -14.61 -2.07 12.53
CA MET A 52 -15.02 -3.45 12.26
C MET A 52 -15.71 -4.03 13.49
N PRO A 53 -16.93 -4.59 13.37
CA PRO A 53 -17.54 -5.34 14.44
C PRO A 53 -16.59 -6.46 14.88
N SER A 54 -16.31 -6.55 16.17
CA SER A 54 -15.34 -7.51 16.76
C SER A 54 -15.60 -8.96 16.35
N ALA A 55 -16.86 -9.31 16.08
CA ALA A 55 -17.28 -10.61 15.60
C ALA A 55 -16.64 -11.00 14.25
N ILE A 56 -16.39 -10.06 13.34
CA ILE A 56 -15.78 -10.34 12.03
C ILE A 56 -14.26 -10.52 12.19
N ARG A 57 -13.62 -9.74 13.06
CA ARG A 57 -12.18 -9.88 13.39
C ARG A 57 -11.87 -11.18 14.12
N ALA A 58 -12.77 -11.65 14.99
CA ALA A 58 -12.59 -12.89 15.76
C ALA A 58 -12.67 -14.17 14.92
N LEU A 59 -13.21 -14.10 13.71
CA LEU A 59 -13.32 -15.23 12.79
C LEU A 59 -12.14 -15.37 11.83
N ALA A 60 -11.23 -14.39 11.81
CA ALA A 60 -10.01 -14.44 11.00
C ALA A 60 -8.90 -15.15 11.81
N PRO A 61 -8.44 -16.36 11.41
CA PRO A 61 -7.27 -16.96 12.02
C PRO A 61 -6.04 -16.04 11.89
N PRO A 62 -5.09 -16.10 12.83
CA PRO A 62 -3.92 -15.23 12.82
C PRO A 62 -3.07 -15.48 11.57
N LEU A 63 -2.51 -14.41 11.01
CA LEU A 63 -1.58 -14.50 9.89
C LEU A 63 -0.34 -15.30 10.30
N THR A 64 0.21 -16.04 9.34
CA THR A 64 1.56 -16.59 9.53
C THR A 64 2.56 -15.43 9.59
N ASP A 65 3.69 -15.62 10.27
CA ASP A 65 4.75 -14.61 10.35
C ASP A 65 5.29 -14.21 8.96
N ALA A 66 5.23 -15.14 8.00
CA ALA A 66 5.61 -14.90 6.62
C ALA A 66 4.60 -14.01 5.89
N ASP A 67 3.31 -14.34 5.97
CA ASP A 67 2.23 -13.56 5.36
C ASP A 67 2.19 -12.14 5.93
N GLN A 68 2.40 -12.00 7.24
CA GLN A 68 2.36 -10.71 7.92
C GLN A 68 3.38 -9.72 7.36
N LYS A 69 4.60 -10.20 7.03
CA LYS A 69 5.65 -9.35 6.44
C LYS A 69 5.29 -8.87 5.03
N VAL A 70 4.66 -9.74 4.24
CA VAL A 70 4.23 -9.42 2.88
C VAL A 70 3.08 -8.42 2.91
N VAL A 71 2.06 -8.67 3.73
CA VAL A 71 0.94 -7.74 3.96
C VAL A 71 1.45 -6.37 4.37
N GLU A 72 2.35 -6.31 5.35
CA GLU A 72 2.92 -5.07 5.85
C GLU A 72 3.74 -4.33 4.77
N SER A 73 4.44 -5.05 3.91
CA SER A 73 5.21 -4.48 2.80
C SER A 73 4.30 -3.88 1.73
N ILE A 74 3.27 -4.62 1.31
CA ILE A 74 2.26 -4.13 0.34
C ILE A 74 1.52 -2.94 0.93
N ARG A 75 1.15 -2.99 2.21
CA ARG A 75 0.51 -1.87 2.92
C ARG A 75 1.38 -0.61 2.89
N LYS A 76 2.65 -0.73 3.29
CA LYS A 76 3.61 0.40 3.25
C LYS A 76 3.76 0.97 1.85
N LEU A 77 3.80 0.10 0.84
CA LEU A 77 3.92 0.51 -0.55
C LEU A 77 2.70 1.32 -1.01
N VAL A 78 1.48 0.84 -0.74
CA VAL A 78 0.26 1.56 -1.10
C VAL A 78 0.17 2.90 -0.34
N LEU A 79 0.43 2.90 0.97
CA LEU A 79 0.43 4.13 1.78
C LEU A 79 1.47 5.14 1.27
N PHE A 80 2.67 4.69 0.89
CA PHE A 80 3.68 5.54 0.27
C PHE A 80 3.16 6.23 -1.00
N PHE A 81 2.52 5.48 -1.90
CA PHE A 81 1.97 6.04 -3.15
C PHE A 81 0.78 6.98 -2.90
N LEU A 82 0.01 6.75 -1.85
CA LEU A 82 -1.06 7.65 -1.41
C LEU A 82 -0.55 8.86 -0.61
N GLY A 83 0.77 8.93 -0.36
CA GLY A 83 1.44 10.01 0.36
C GLY A 83 1.36 9.91 1.88
N ASP A 84 0.79 8.83 2.41
CA ASP A 84 0.66 8.60 3.85
C ASP A 84 1.92 7.92 4.39
N LEU A 85 2.83 8.72 4.94
CA LEU A 85 4.09 8.23 5.51
C LEU A 85 4.00 8.18 7.03
N ALA A 86 4.60 7.17 7.65
CA ALA A 86 4.72 7.11 9.10
C ALA A 86 5.81 8.08 9.58
N ALA A 87 5.45 9.02 10.46
CA ALA A 87 6.42 9.81 11.20
C ALA A 87 7.11 8.97 12.31
N ALA A 88 8.18 9.48 12.93
CA ALA A 88 8.94 8.72 13.93
C ALA A 88 8.14 8.42 15.20
N ASP A 89 7.08 9.17 15.48
CA ASP A 89 6.12 8.91 16.56
C ASP A 89 5.00 7.94 16.15
N GLY A 90 5.04 7.43 14.93
CA GLY A 90 4.01 6.55 14.37
C GLY A 90 2.76 7.30 13.90
N ALA A 91 2.71 8.63 14.00
CA ALA A 91 1.59 9.40 13.48
C ALA A 91 1.59 9.36 11.93
N PRO A 92 0.42 9.12 11.30
CA PRO A 92 0.32 9.19 9.86
C PRO A 92 0.44 10.65 9.40
N VAL A 93 1.46 10.95 8.61
CA VAL A 93 1.67 12.27 8.00
C VAL A 93 1.45 12.14 6.50
N ASN A 94 0.55 12.94 5.94
CA ASN A 94 0.38 12.99 4.51
C ASN A 94 1.39 13.96 3.90
N VAL A 95 2.41 13.45 3.19
CA VAL A 95 3.51 14.24 2.61
C VAL A 95 3.04 15.24 1.56
N PHE A 96 1.91 14.98 0.92
CA PHE A 96 1.35 15.86 -0.10
C PHE A 96 0.63 17.07 0.51
N LEU A 97 0.05 16.91 1.70
CA LEU A 97 -0.61 17.98 2.43
C LEU A 97 0.37 18.73 3.36
N GLU A 98 1.24 17.98 4.03
CA GLU A 98 2.08 18.47 5.12
C GLU A 98 3.56 18.03 4.96
N PRO A 99 4.25 18.44 3.87
CA PRO A 99 5.62 18.01 3.59
C PRO A 99 6.62 18.42 4.68
N ARG A 100 6.33 19.53 5.39
CA ARG A 100 7.16 20.00 6.51
C ARG A 100 7.00 19.13 7.76
N ALA A 101 5.79 18.62 8.02
CA ALA A 101 5.53 17.74 9.15
C ALA A 101 6.33 16.43 9.01
N LEU A 102 6.49 15.92 7.79
CA LEU A 102 7.35 14.76 7.54
C LEU A 102 8.78 15.01 8.00
N LEU A 103 9.38 16.14 7.62
CA LEU A 103 10.77 16.45 7.98
C LEU A 103 10.97 16.64 9.48
N GLN A 104 9.97 17.22 10.15
CA GLN A 104 9.96 17.40 11.61
C GLN A 104 9.82 16.06 12.33
N GLY A 105 8.99 15.17 11.78
CA GLY A 105 8.76 13.83 12.30
C GLY A 105 9.94 12.88 12.11
N VAL A 106 10.96 13.20 11.31
CA VAL A 106 12.15 12.35 11.15
C VAL A 106 13.22 12.74 12.17
N ALA A 107 13.46 11.88 13.16
CA ALA A 107 14.49 12.09 14.20
C ALA A 107 15.93 11.97 13.66
N ASN A 108 16.19 10.97 12.81
CA ASN A 108 17.52 10.68 12.29
C ASN A 108 17.96 11.72 11.24
N ALA A 109 19.13 12.35 11.45
CA ALA A 109 19.66 13.38 10.57
C ALA A 109 19.93 12.89 9.13
N GLU A 110 20.38 11.64 8.95
CA GLU A 110 20.61 11.04 7.65
C GLU A 110 19.27 10.79 6.93
N THR A 111 18.30 10.16 7.60
CA THR A 111 16.96 9.94 7.06
C THR A 111 16.29 11.28 6.71
N ARG A 112 16.50 12.33 7.51
CA ARG A 112 15.97 13.67 7.22
C ARG A 112 16.58 14.26 5.96
N ARG A 113 17.90 14.11 5.76
CA ARG A 113 18.57 14.53 4.51
C ARG A 113 18.05 13.75 3.30
N GLN A 114 17.78 12.45 3.46
CA GLN A 114 17.20 11.63 2.41
C GLN A 114 15.77 12.10 2.09
N ALA A 115 14.92 12.30 3.09
CA ALA A 115 13.57 12.82 2.91
C ALA A 115 13.57 14.20 2.23
N GLN A 116 14.44 15.12 2.66
CA GLN A 116 14.63 16.43 2.02
C GLN A 116 15.00 16.30 0.54
N ALA A 117 15.81 15.31 0.18
CA ALA A 117 16.20 15.08 -1.20
C ALA A 117 15.09 14.45 -2.05
N LEU A 118 14.14 13.72 -1.45
CA LEU A 118 13.03 13.06 -2.14
C LEU A 118 11.82 13.97 -2.29
N LEU A 119 11.59 14.87 -1.34
CA LEU A 119 10.43 15.76 -1.28
C LEU A 119 10.10 16.46 -2.61
N PRO A 120 11.06 17.09 -3.33
CA PRO A 120 10.75 17.75 -4.59
C PRO A 120 10.16 16.79 -5.62
N VAL A 121 10.68 15.57 -5.72
CA VAL A 121 10.19 14.57 -6.67
C VAL A 121 8.83 14.03 -6.28
N LEU A 122 8.58 13.85 -4.98
CA LEU A 122 7.26 13.45 -4.49
C LEU A 122 6.20 14.52 -4.77
N GLN A 123 6.56 15.80 -4.67
CA GLN A 123 5.67 16.92 -4.98
C GLN A 123 5.45 17.09 -6.49
N GLU A 124 6.53 17.03 -7.27
CA GLU A 124 6.50 17.10 -8.74
C GLU A 124 5.60 16.01 -9.35
N ASN A 125 5.56 14.82 -8.76
CA ASN A 125 4.86 13.64 -9.29
C ASN A 125 3.65 13.21 -8.42
N GLN A 126 3.10 14.11 -7.62
CA GLN A 126 2.02 13.78 -6.65
C GLN A 126 0.81 13.13 -7.34
N SER A 127 0.43 13.64 -8.50
CA SER A 127 -0.75 13.16 -9.24
C SER A 127 -0.54 11.72 -9.70
N GLU A 128 0.62 11.43 -10.24
CA GLU A 128 1.04 10.13 -10.78
C GLU A 128 1.21 9.11 -9.65
N LEU A 129 1.87 9.49 -8.55
CA LEU A 129 1.98 8.70 -7.32
C LEU A 129 0.59 8.28 -6.83
N ARG A 130 -0.32 9.24 -6.67
CA ARG A 130 -1.67 8.97 -6.15
C ARG A 130 -2.49 8.12 -7.10
N THR A 131 -2.41 8.39 -8.40
CA THR A 131 -3.11 7.62 -9.43
C THR A 131 -2.66 6.16 -9.38
N PHE A 132 -1.34 5.93 -9.33
CA PHE A 132 -0.79 4.59 -9.22
C PHE A 132 -1.17 3.90 -7.90
N GLY A 133 -1.13 4.62 -6.77
CA GLY A 133 -1.58 4.10 -5.47
C GLY A 133 -3.05 3.67 -5.46
N LEU A 134 -3.92 4.44 -6.12
CA LEU A 134 -5.34 4.09 -6.27
C LEU A 134 -5.55 2.90 -7.21
N GLN A 135 -4.75 2.78 -8.28
CA GLN A 135 -4.77 1.61 -9.16
C GLN A 135 -4.38 0.34 -8.41
N LEU A 136 -3.30 0.38 -7.61
CA LEU A 136 -2.89 -0.72 -6.74
C LEU A 136 -4.03 -1.12 -5.80
N LEU A 137 -4.60 -0.16 -5.08
CA LEU A 137 -5.73 -0.42 -4.17
C LEU A 137 -6.92 -1.04 -4.91
N GLY A 138 -7.27 -0.51 -6.08
CA GLY A 138 -8.34 -1.03 -6.93
C GLY A 138 -8.13 -2.50 -7.31
N ARG A 139 -6.93 -2.86 -7.80
CA ARG A 139 -6.60 -4.26 -8.14
C ARG A 139 -6.64 -5.20 -6.94
N LEU A 140 -6.19 -4.74 -5.77
CA LEU A 140 -6.25 -5.52 -4.54
C LEU A 140 -7.71 -5.75 -4.09
N THR A 141 -8.59 -4.76 -4.23
CA THR A 141 -10.03 -4.90 -3.97
C THR A 141 -10.71 -5.82 -4.99
N GLU A 142 -10.34 -5.73 -6.28
CA GLU A 142 -10.81 -6.65 -7.33
C GLU A 142 -10.43 -8.09 -7.00
N LEU A 143 -9.18 -8.34 -6.61
CA LEU A 143 -8.68 -9.65 -6.20
C LEU A 143 -9.49 -10.22 -5.02
N GLN A 144 -9.70 -9.42 -3.98
CA GLN A 144 -10.51 -9.83 -2.82
C GLN A 144 -11.94 -10.20 -3.23
N THR A 145 -12.57 -9.38 -4.09
CA THR A 145 -13.94 -9.59 -4.56
C THR A 145 -14.05 -10.85 -5.41
N ALA A 146 -13.13 -11.06 -6.35
CA ALA A 146 -13.09 -12.25 -7.19
C ALA A 146 -12.97 -13.54 -6.35
N ARG A 147 -12.13 -13.52 -5.31
CA ARG A 147 -11.96 -14.65 -4.37
C ARG A 147 -13.22 -14.92 -3.56
N ALA A 148 -13.89 -13.88 -3.07
CA ALA A 148 -15.15 -14.01 -2.32
C ALA A 148 -16.25 -14.63 -3.19
N LEU A 149 -16.43 -14.14 -4.42
CA LEU A 149 -17.43 -14.66 -5.36
C LEU A 149 -17.16 -16.12 -5.76
N GLY A 150 -15.91 -16.47 -6.05
CA GLY A 150 -15.52 -17.84 -6.40
C GLY A 150 -15.87 -18.85 -5.31
N TRP A 151 -15.73 -18.46 -4.04
CA TRP A 151 -16.09 -19.31 -2.90
C TRP A 151 -17.61 -19.48 -2.74
N VAL A 152 -18.38 -18.40 -2.89
CA VAL A 152 -19.85 -18.49 -2.84
C VAL A 152 -20.34 -19.47 -3.90
N ARG A 153 -19.79 -19.36 -5.12
CA ARG A 153 -20.09 -20.30 -6.21
C ARG A 153 -19.76 -21.74 -5.85
N GLN A 154 -18.59 -22.00 -5.24
CA GLN A 154 -18.21 -23.36 -4.82
C GLN A 154 -19.15 -23.93 -3.76
N ARG A 155 -19.60 -23.12 -2.79
CA ARG A 155 -20.55 -23.58 -1.76
C ARG A 155 -21.93 -23.87 -2.31
N VAL A 156 -22.46 -23.01 -3.19
CA VAL A 156 -23.76 -23.22 -3.84
C VAL A 156 -23.74 -24.45 -4.76
N ALA A 157 -22.61 -24.74 -5.42
CA ALA A 157 -22.46 -25.93 -6.25
C ALA A 157 -22.30 -27.24 -5.44
N ALA A 158 -22.00 -27.15 -4.14
CA ALA A 158 -21.81 -28.30 -3.25
C ALA A 158 -23.06 -28.66 -2.43
N THR A 159 -24.14 -27.88 -2.57
CA THR A 159 -25.49 -28.13 -2.01
C THR A 159 -26.44 -28.59 -3.10
#